data_AF-A0A329TPR7-F1
#
_entry.id   AF-A0A329TPR7-F1
#
_cell.length_a   1.000
_cell.length_b   1.000
_cell.length_c   1.000
_cell.angle_alpha   90.00
_cell.angle_beta   90.00
_cell.angle_gamma   90.00
#
_symmetry.space_group_name_H-M   'P 1'
#
loop_
_entity.id
_entity.type
_entity.pdbx_description
1 polymer ?
#
loop_
_entity_poly.entity_id
_entity_poly.type
_entity_poly.pdbx_seq_one_letter_code
_entity_poly.pdbx_strand_id
1 'polypeptide(L)'
;MKWIETITPKQAVEELGVPYHGWMREMDRAWISEDQKYSVMSRLLRTEWGKVEHVTITAAEGVGRSDGSGDIPWAVKMEIKNDLFGEKRVAVEVFPTQDRLVDVCDCYHLWVFEKGFQLPFGIHPRDKKTVTVNHGSTRVRAIDGAGREHSIKELLEENGAADVPKQAYAQAMAGYMMKNLLGG
;
A
#
# COMPACT_ATOMS: atom_id res chain seq x y z
N MET A 1 16.97 2.05 -8.32
CA MET A 1 16.84 2.38 -9.76
C MET A 1 17.62 3.63 -10.17
N LYS A 2 17.89 3.81 -11.46
CA LYS A 2 18.37 5.10 -12.04
C LYS A 2 17.22 5.80 -12.76
N TRP A 3 17.21 7.13 -12.72
CA TRP A 3 16.09 7.96 -13.20
C TRP A 3 16.57 9.02 -14.19
N ILE A 4 15.74 9.27 -15.21
CA ILE A 4 15.92 10.31 -16.22
C ILE A 4 14.80 11.33 -16.04
N GLU A 5 15.14 12.60 -15.84
CA GLU A 5 14.15 13.69 -15.80
C GLU A 5 13.55 13.93 -17.18
N THR A 6 12.25 14.19 -17.23
CA THR A 6 11.50 14.40 -18.47
C THR A 6 10.64 15.66 -18.42
N ILE A 7 10.04 16.02 -19.55
CA ILE A 7 9.07 17.12 -19.60
C ILE A 7 7.93 16.84 -18.62
N THR A 8 7.63 17.82 -17.78
CA THR A 8 6.56 17.71 -16.79
C THR A 8 5.21 18.01 -17.43
N PRO A 9 4.09 17.43 -16.97
CA PRO A 9 2.77 17.84 -17.43
C PRO A 9 2.50 19.34 -17.28
N LYS A 10 3.00 19.96 -16.22
CA LYS A 10 2.93 21.42 -16.03
C LYS A 10 3.64 22.17 -17.15
N GLN A 11 4.89 21.80 -17.45
CA GLN A 11 5.64 22.39 -18.55
C GLN A 11 4.95 22.16 -19.90
N ALA A 12 4.43 20.96 -20.15
CA ALA A 12 3.71 20.64 -21.38
C ALA A 12 2.45 21.50 -21.56
N VAL A 13 1.76 21.85 -20.47
CA VAL A 13 0.61 22.78 -20.50
C VAL A 13 1.07 24.21 -20.75
N GLU A 14 2.05 24.69 -19.99
CA GLU A 14 2.48 26.09 -19.97
C GLU A 14 3.25 26.50 -21.24
N GLU A 15 4.06 25.59 -21.80
CA GLU A 15 4.94 25.89 -22.94
C GLU A 15 4.44 25.30 -24.27
N LEU A 16 3.72 24.17 -24.24
CA LEU A 16 3.32 23.45 -25.46
C LEU A 16 1.81 23.44 -25.71
N GLY A 17 1.00 23.98 -24.78
CA GLY A 17 -0.45 24.03 -24.93
C GLY A 17 -1.14 22.66 -24.87
N VAL A 18 -0.50 21.65 -24.27
CA VAL A 18 -1.10 20.31 -24.12
C VAL A 18 -2.32 20.41 -23.17
N PRO A 19 -3.48 19.84 -23.53
CA PRO A 19 -4.72 20.04 -22.77
C PRO A 19 -4.82 19.11 -21.55
N TYR A 20 -3.81 19.09 -20.67
CA TYR A 20 -3.94 18.36 -19.39
C TYR A 20 -4.88 19.09 -18.43
N HIS A 21 -5.65 18.32 -17.68
CA HIS A 21 -6.69 18.82 -16.78
C HIS A 21 -6.50 18.34 -15.34
N GLY A 22 -7.24 18.95 -14.42
CA GLY A 22 -7.30 18.55 -13.01
C GLY A 22 -5.95 18.56 -12.33
N TRP A 23 -5.63 17.49 -11.60
CA TRP A 23 -4.37 17.40 -10.86
C TRP A 23 -3.15 17.23 -11.77
N MET A 24 -3.33 16.68 -12.97
CA MET A 24 -2.23 16.30 -13.86
C MET A 24 -1.47 17.53 -14.34
N ARG A 25 -2.15 18.63 -14.70
CA ARG A 25 -1.48 19.88 -15.11
C ARG A 25 -0.65 20.57 -14.02
N GLU A 26 -0.80 20.16 -12.76
CA GLU A 26 -0.04 20.73 -11.64
C GLU A 26 1.19 19.89 -11.29
N MET A 27 1.41 18.76 -11.98
CA MET A 27 2.59 17.91 -11.78
C MET A 27 3.82 18.60 -12.35
N ASP A 28 4.71 19.04 -11.45
CA ASP A 28 5.86 19.90 -11.73
C ASP A 28 7.20 19.16 -11.66
N ARG A 29 7.16 17.84 -11.47
CA ARG A 29 8.31 16.94 -11.60
C ARG A 29 7.90 15.66 -12.33
N ALA A 30 8.81 15.14 -13.15
CA ALA A 30 8.58 13.92 -13.92
C ALA A 30 9.90 13.18 -14.16
N TRP A 31 9.84 11.85 -14.03
CA TRP A 31 10.96 10.96 -14.24
C TRP A 31 10.51 9.68 -14.96
N ILE A 32 11.40 9.11 -15.74
CA ILE A 32 11.27 7.75 -16.29
C ILE A 32 12.48 6.94 -15.82
N SER A 33 12.29 5.68 -15.44
CA SER A 33 13.41 4.80 -15.08
C SER A 33 14.32 4.56 -16.30
N GLU A 34 15.62 4.34 -16.08
CA GLU A 34 16.59 4.13 -17.19
C GLU A 34 16.21 2.94 -18.09
N ASP A 35 15.58 1.90 -17.51
CA ASP A 35 15.04 0.75 -18.23
C ASP A 35 13.64 0.97 -18.83
N GLN A 36 13.11 2.19 -18.71
CA GLN A 36 11.81 2.65 -19.21
C GLN A 36 10.60 1.88 -18.67
N LYS A 37 10.75 1.10 -17.59
CA LYS A 37 9.65 0.33 -17.01
C LYS A 37 8.68 1.18 -16.19
N TYR A 38 9.14 2.28 -15.60
CA TYR A 38 8.35 3.07 -14.69
C TYR A 38 8.39 4.55 -15.05
N SER A 39 7.22 5.18 -15.03
CA SER A 39 7.04 6.62 -15.08
C SER A 39 6.57 7.12 -13.72
N VAL A 40 7.22 8.17 -13.22
CA VAL A 40 6.88 8.81 -11.94
C VAL A 40 6.70 10.30 -12.17
N MET A 41 5.62 10.86 -11.64
CA MET A 41 5.43 12.30 -11.61
C MET A 41 5.12 12.74 -10.19
N SER A 42 5.48 13.96 -9.83
CA SER A 42 5.09 14.51 -8.54
C SER A 42 4.73 15.98 -8.57
N ARG A 43 4.04 16.42 -7.51
CA ARG A 43 3.83 17.82 -7.13
C ARG A 43 3.87 17.96 -5.62
N LEU A 44 4.36 19.09 -5.14
CA LEU A 44 4.37 19.39 -3.72
C LEU A 44 3.12 20.17 -3.30
N LEU A 45 2.37 19.65 -2.34
CA LEU A 45 1.14 20.26 -1.83
C LEU A 45 1.34 20.78 -0.40
N ARG A 46 0.67 21.88 -0.06
CA ARG A 46 0.51 22.33 1.33
C ARG A 46 -0.83 21.82 1.85
N THR A 47 -0.79 21.07 2.94
CA THR A 47 -1.97 20.46 3.58
C THR A 47 -2.01 20.80 5.06
N GLU A 48 -3.07 20.38 5.76
CA GLU A 48 -3.15 20.47 7.23
C GLU A 48 -2.08 19.60 7.93
N TRP A 49 -1.52 18.60 7.24
CA TRP A 49 -0.46 17.73 7.75
C TRP A 49 0.94 18.23 7.36
N GLY A 50 1.03 19.46 6.86
CA GLY A 50 2.26 20.06 6.36
C GLY A 50 2.44 19.86 4.86
N LYS A 51 3.69 19.89 4.42
CA LYS A 51 4.04 19.68 3.01
C LYS A 51 3.98 18.19 2.67
N VAL A 52 3.25 17.84 1.61
CA VAL A 52 3.05 16.46 1.17
C VAL A 52 3.29 16.37 -0.32
N GLU A 53 4.15 15.45 -0.73
CA GLU A 53 4.37 15.15 -2.13
C GLU A 53 3.24 14.25 -2.63
N HIS A 54 2.46 14.71 -3.59
CA HIS A 54 1.55 13.85 -4.35
C HIS A 54 2.34 13.22 -5.50
N VAL A 55 2.42 11.91 -5.51
CA VAL A 55 3.24 11.12 -6.43
C VAL A 55 2.34 10.17 -7.21
N THR A 56 2.54 10.07 -8.51
CA THR A 56 1.90 9.06 -9.36
C THR A 56 2.94 8.13 -9.93
N ILE A 57 2.67 6.82 -9.92
CA ILE A 57 3.55 5.79 -10.48
C ILE A 57 2.74 4.98 -11.50
N THR A 58 3.29 4.80 -12.69
CA THR A 58 2.71 3.96 -13.75
C THR A 58 3.77 3.06 -14.34
N ALA A 59 3.45 1.78 -14.55
CA ALA A 59 4.29 0.85 -15.29
C ALA A 59 4.05 1.02 -16.79
N ALA A 60 5.11 0.90 -17.60
CA ALA A 60 5.01 1.01 -19.05
C ALA A 60 3.99 0.03 -19.66
N GLU A 61 3.88 -1.18 -19.09
CA GLU A 61 2.95 -2.22 -19.52
C GLU A 61 1.47 -1.85 -19.29
N GLY A 62 1.19 -0.98 -18.31
CA GLY A 62 -0.15 -0.54 -17.92
C GLY A 62 -0.58 0.81 -18.51
N VAL A 63 0.25 1.47 -19.32
CA VAL A 63 -0.07 2.80 -19.86
C VAL A 63 -1.34 2.71 -20.72
N GLY A 64 -2.36 3.47 -20.33
CA GLY A 64 -3.64 3.52 -21.04
C GLY A 64 -4.54 2.29 -20.83
N ARG A 65 -4.24 1.45 -19.84
CA ARG A 65 -5.02 0.27 -19.45
C ARG A 65 -5.48 0.41 -18.01
N SER A 66 -6.59 -0.22 -17.66
CA SER A 66 -7.13 -0.29 -16.29
C SER A 66 -7.57 -1.74 -15.98
N ASP A 67 -6.79 -2.70 -16.45
CA ASP A 67 -7.06 -4.14 -16.35
C ASP A 67 -6.13 -4.85 -15.37
N GLY A 68 -5.25 -4.11 -14.69
CA GLY A 68 -4.24 -4.62 -13.78
C GLY A 68 -3.00 -5.20 -14.46
N SER A 69 -2.89 -5.15 -15.79
CA SER A 69 -1.65 -5.57 -16.48
C SER A 69 -0.45 -4.68 -16.12
N GLY A 70 -0.69 -3.47 -15.63
CA GLY A 70 0.31 -2.57 -15.08
C GLY A 70 0.59 -2.74 -13.59
N ASP A 71 0.24 -3.86 -12.95
CA ASP A 71 0.42 -3.99 -11.50
C ASP A 71 1.88 -3.82 -11.07
N ILE A 72 2.09 -2.98 -10.05
CA ILE A 72 3.42 -2.70 -9.51
C ILE A 72 3.53 -3.34 -8.12
N PRO A 73 4.44 -4.30 -7.92
CA PRO A 73 4.63 -4.92 -6.61
C PRO A 73 4.99 -3.90 -5.53
N TRP A 74 4.50 -4.11 -4.31
CA TRP A 74 4.75 -3.22 -3.18
C TRP A 74 6.25 -2.92 -2.97
N ALA A 75 7.12 -3.94 -3.09
CA ALA A 75 8.57 -3.77 -2.91
C ALA A 75 9.17 -2.80 -3.94
N VAL A 76 8.65 -2.81 -5.17
CA VAL A 76 9.06 -1.91 -6.24
C VAL A 76 8.57 -0.49 -5.95
N LYS A 77 7.31 -0.30 -5.53
CA LYS A 77 6.80 1.01 -5.08
C LYS A 77 7.65 1.58 -3.94
N MET A 78 8.07 0.74 -3.00
CA MET A 78 8.96 1.12 -1.90
C MET A 78 10.36 1.55 -2.39
N GLU A 79 10.94 0.82 -3.34
CA GLU A 79 12.22 1.20 -3.98
C GLU A 79 12.09 2.56 -4.68
N ILE A 80 11.08 2.73 -5.55
CA ILE A 80 10.81 4.00 -6.25
C ILE A 80 10.68 5.16 -5.26
N LYS A 81 9.89 4.97 -4.20
CA LYS A 81 9.69 5.99 -3.18
C LYS A 81 10.99 6.33 -2.44
N ASN A 82 11.84 5.35 -2.17
CA ASN A 82 13.11 5.56 -1.49
C ASN A 82 14.11 6.29 -2.40
N ASP A 83 14.19 5.93 -3.66
CA ASP A 83 15.10 6.55 -4.63
C ASP A 83 14.78 8.02 -4.86
N LEU A 84 13.51 8.35 -5.10
CA LEU A 84 13.10 9.70 -5.53
C LEU A 84 12.82 10.65 -4.36
N PHE A 85 12.33 10.13 -3.23
CA PHE A 85 11.88 10.97 -2.11
C PHE A 85 12.64 10.70 -0.79
N GLY A 86 13.34 9.58 -0.70
CA GLY A 86 14.24 9.26 0.41
C GLY A 86 13.70 8.20 1.38
N GLU A 87 14.60 7.32 1.83
CA GLU A 87 14.32 6.18 2.71
C GLU A 87 13.63 6.57 4.04
N LYS A 88 13.91 7.76 4.57
CA LYS A 88 13.44 8.22 5.90
C LYS A 88 12.08 8.93 5.88
N ARG A 89 11.36 8.86 4.76
CA ARG A 89 10.01 9.39 4.62
C ARG A 89 8.97 8.28 4.69
N VAL A 90 7.81 8.59 5.25
CA VAL A 90 6.64 7.71 5.21
C VAL A 90 5.76 8.10 4.03
N ALA A 91 5.03 7.14 3.46
CA ALA A 91 4.08 7.38 2.39
C ALA A 91 2.79 6.60 2.64
N VAL A 92 1.67 7.09 2.09
CA VAL A 92 0.39 6.40 2.07
C VAL A 92 -0.05 6.24 0.62
N GLU A 93 -0.47 5.03 0.25
CA GLU A 93 -1.21 4.75 -0.98
C GLU A 93 -2.70 4.86 -0.67
N VAL A 94 -3.45 5.64 -1.47
CA VAL A 94 -4.85 5.97 -1.18
C VAL A 94 -5.79 5.10 -2.01
N PHE A 95 -6.76 4.52 -1.33
CA PHE A 95 -7.93 3.88 -1.92
C PHE A 95 -9.14 4.78 -1.64
N PRO A 96 -9.67 5.52 -2.64
CA PRO A 96 -10.73 6.48 -2.43
C PRO A 96 -12.08 5.81 -2.14
N THR A 97 -13.05 6.59 -1.68
CA THR A 97 -14.46 6.16 -1.65
C THR A 97 -14.96 5.90 -3.07
N GLN A 98 -15.95 5.01 -3.23
CA GLN A 98 -16.43 4.55 -4.54
C GLN A 98 -16.90 5.69 -5.46
N ASP A 99 -17.53 6.73 -4.90
CA ASP A 99 -18.01 7.91 -5.61
C ASP A 99 -16.88 8.83 -6.11
N ARG A 100 -15.66 8.64 -5.59
CA ARG A 100 -14.44 9.38 -5.94
C ARG A 100 -13.42 8.52 -6.69
N LEU A 101 -13.78 7.27 -7.01
CA LEU A 101 -12.92 6.37 -7.76
C LEU A 101 -12.74 6.90 -9.19
N VAL A 102 -11.49 7.08 -9.59
CA VAL A 102 -11.10 7.38 -10.97
C VAL A 102 -10.21 6.23 -11.43
N ASP A 103 -10.79 5.28 -12.14
CA ASP A 103 -10.12 4.05 -12.60
C ASP A 103 -10.06 4.05 -14.13
N VAL A 104 -9.06 4.77 -14.66
CA VAL A 104 -8.89 5.00 -16.10
C VAL A 104 -7.49 4.62 -16.58
N CYS A 105 -6.60 4.27 -15.66
CA CYS A 105 -5.22 3.87 -15.93
C CYS A 105 -4.70 3.09 -14.70
N ASP A 106 -3.86 2.07 -14.90
CA ASP A 106 -3.09 1.38 -13.88
C ASP A 106 -2.03 2.35 -13.30
N CYS A 107 -2.52 3.28 -12.47
CA CYS A 107 -1.78 4.38 -11.90
C CYS A 107 -1.94 4.40 -10.38
N TYR A 108 -0.82 4.40 -9.68
CA TYR A 108 -0.78 4.39 -8.22
C TYR A 108 -0.49 5.77 -7.69
N HIS A 109 -1.32 6.22 -6.75
CA HIS A 109 -1.19 7.51 -6.12
C HIS A 109 -0.63 7.35 -4.70
N LEU A 110 0.56 7.93 -4.46
CA LEU A 110 1.22 7.97 -3.17
C LEU A 110 1.25 9.40 -2.64
N TRP A 111 1.06 9.55 -1.33
CA TRP A 111 1.26 10.78 -0.59
C TRP A 111 2.49 10.60 0.29
N VAL A 112 3.61 11.21 -0.10
CA VAL A 112 4.89 11.09 0.61
C VAL A 112 5.06 12.29 1.53
N PHE A 113 5.20 12.03 2.82
CA PHE A 113 5.29 13.06 3.84
C PHE A 113 6.71 13.58 4.02
N GLU A 114 6.86 14.73 4.68
CA GLU A 114 8.18 15.26 5.05
C GLU A 114 8.97 14.26 5.91
N LYS A 115 10.30 14.34 5.81
CA LYS A 115 11.21 13.51 6.60
C LYS A 115 10.91 13.71 8.10
N GLY A 116 10.75 12.60 8.82
CA GLY A 116 10.44 12.62 10.25
C GLY A 116 8.97 12.81 10.58
N PHE A 117 8.09 12.97 9.59
CA PHE A 117 6.65 12.92 9.82
C PHE A 117 6.24 11.55 10.38
N GLN A 118 5.44 11.56 11.44
CA GLN A 118 4.90 10.35 12.04
C GLN A 118 3.41 10.27 11.77
N LEU A 119 2.98 9.19 11.11
CA LEU A 119 1.57 8.91 10.94
C LEU A 119 0.90 8.76 12.31
N PRO A 120 -0.39 9.13 12.43
CA PRO A 120 -1.13 8.98 13.67
C PRO A 120 -1.47 7.52 14.01
N PHE A 121 -0.97 6.56 13.23
CA PHE A 121 -1.14 5.12 13.37
C PHE A 121 0.10 4.41 12.81
N GLY A 122 0.29 3.14 13.20
CA GLY A 122 1.31 2.29 12.62
C GLY A 122 1.32 0.89 13.24
N ILE A 123 2.11 0.01 12.64
CA ILE A 123 2.17 -1.42 13.01
C ILE A 123 3.51 -1.79 13.66
N HIS A 124 4.55 -0.98 13.47
CA HIS A 124 5.86 -1.26 14.03
C HIS A 124 5.89 -0.89 15.53
N PRO A 125 6.69 -1.59 16.38
CA PRO A 125 6.84 -1.26 17.80
C PRO A 125 7.19 0.20 18.10
N ARG A 126 7.89 0.87 17.17
CA ARG A 126 8.32 2.28 17.29
C ARG A 126 7.30 3.29 16.73
N ASP A 127 6.25 2.83 16.08
CA ASP A 127 5.21 3.74 15.55
C ASP A 127 4.31 4.25 16.67
N LYS A 128 3.59 5.35 16.39
CA LYS A 128 2.60 5.90 17.31
C LYS A 128 1.56 4.83 17.66
N LYS A 129 1.37 4.57 18.95
CA LYS A 129 0.40 3.60 19.44
C LYS A 129 -0.99 4.22 19.49
N THR A 130 -1.94 3.55 18.87
CA THR A 130 -3.36 3.88 18.91
C THR A 130 -4.08 2.95 19.88
N VAL A 131 -5.26 3.36 20.33
CA VAL A 131 -6.13 2.54 21.19
C VAL A 131 -7.08 1.75 20.29
N THR A 132 -7.09 0.43 20.43
CA THR A 132 -8.05 -0.42 19.73
C THR A 132 -9.45 -0.14 20.27
N VAL A 133 -10.39 0.17 19.37
CA VAL A 133 -11.82 0.22 19.70
C VAL A 133 -12.37 -1.21 19.61
N ASN A 134 -12.96 -1.70 20.70
CA ASN A 134 -13.55 -3.04 20.71
C ASN A 134 -14.86 -3.03 19.93
N HIS A 135 -14.83 -3.59 18.72
CA HIS A 135 -16.00 -3.80 17.88
C HIS A 135 -16.45 -5.28 17.86
N GLY A 136 -15.95 -6.09 18.80
CA GLY A 136 -16.11 -7.54 18.78
C GLY A 136 -15.22 -8.23 17.75
N SER A 137 -15.48 -9.51 17.53
CA SER A 137 -14.83 -10.34 16.51
C SER A 137 -15.90 -10.94 15.61
N THR A 138 -15.60 -11.12 14.32
CA THR A 138 -16.44 -11.92 13.43
C THR A 138 -16.53 -13.33 13.97
N ARG A 139 -17.69 -13.70 14.53
CA ARG A 139 -17.90 -15.02 15.11
C ARG A 139 -18.36 -15.99 14.02
N VAL A 140 -17.56 -17.03 13.78
CA VAL A 140 -17.99 -18.16 12.95
C VAL A 140 -18.76 -19.14 13.83
N ARG A 141 -19.92 -19.58 13.34
CA ARG A 141 -20.75 -20.62 13.94
C ARG A 141 -20.89 -21.78 12.97
N ALA A 142 -20.72 -23.00 13.46
CA ALA A 142 -21.16 -24.18 12.71
C ALA A 142 -22.62 -24.47 13.04
N ILE A 143 -23.35 -24.99 12.08
CA ILE A 143 -24.73 -25.44 12.27
C ILE A 143 -24.73 -26.96 12.10
N ASP A 144 -25.21 -27.69 13.10
CA ASP A 144 -25.31 -29.15 13.02
C ASP A 144 -26.55 -29.61 12.23
N GLY A 145 -26.69 -30.92 12.02
CA GLY A 145 -27.83 -31.50 11.30
C GLY A 145 -29.19 -31.29 11.98
N ALA A 146 -29.22 -30.84 13.24
CA ALA A 146 -30.43 -30.46 13.96
C ALA A 146 -30.67 -28.94 13.96
N GLY A 147 -29.87 -28.15 13.24
CA GLY A 147 -29.98 -26.71 13.14
C GLY A 147 -29.42 -25.95 14.35
N ARG A 148 -28.66 -26.60 15.24
CA ARG A 148 -28.08 -25.95 16.42
C ARG A 148 -26.77 -25.27 16.06
N GLU A 149 -26.58 -24.07 16.57
CA GLU A 149 -25.34 -23.31 16.40
C GLU A 149 -24.29 -23.68 17.45
N HIS A 150 -23.06 -23.90 16.99
CA HIS A 150 -21.90 -24.18 17.83
C HIS A 150 -20.77 -23.20 17.49
N SER A 151 -20.11 -22.65 18.50
CA SER A 151 -18.83 -21.97 18.33
C SER A 151 -17.73 -22.96 17.99
N ILE A 152 -16.67 -22.46 17.35
CA ILE A 152 -15.43 -23.22 17.15
C ILE A 152 -14.90 -23.76 18.49
N LYS A 153 -15.01 -22.99 19.57
CA LYS A 153 -14.55 -23.41 20.90
C LYS A 153 -15.33 -24.64 21.40
N GLU A 154 -16.66 -24.59 21.37
CA GLU A 154 -17.53 -25.69 21.79
C GLU A 154 -17.23 -26.97 20.98
N LEU A 155 -17.11 -26.86 19.66
CA LEU A 155 -16.77 -28.01 18.81
C LEU A 155 -15.40 -28.59 19.14
N LEU A 156 -14.39 -27.76 19.37
CA LEU A 156 -13.06 -28.25 19.72
C LEU A 156 -13.05 -28.92 21.10
N GLU A 157 -13.80 -28.40 22.06
CA GLU A 157 -13.94 -29.00 23.38
C GLU A 157 -14.67 -30.35 23.32
N GLU A 158 -15.79 -30.43 22.59
CA GLU A 158 -16.55 -31.68 22.39
C GLU A 158 -15.73 -32.78 21.71
N ASN A 159 -14.83 -32.41 20.81
CA ASN A 159 -13.96 -33.35 20.09
C ASN A 159 -12.61 -33.61 20.80
N GLY A 160 -12.40 -33.12 22.02
CA GLY A 160 -11.14 -33.28 22.75
C GLY A 160 -9.93 -32.62 22.06
N ALA A 161 -10.18 -31.61 21.22
CA ALA A 161 -9.22 -30.93 20.36
C ALA A 161 -8.97 -29.47 20.74
N ALA A 162 -9.40 -29.04 21.94
CA ALA A 162 -9.34 -27.64 22.40
C ALA A 162 -7.93 -27.00 22.31
N ASP A 163 -6.87 -27.78 22.53
CA ASP A 163 -5.49 -27.28 22.49
C ASP A 163 -4.80 -27.41 21.12
N VAL A 164 -5.41 -28.11 20.17
CA VAL A 164 -4.83 -28.36 18.84
C VAL A 164 -4.46 -27.07 18.11
N PRO A 165 -5.29 -26.00 18.07
CA PRO A 165 -4.90 -24.76 17.40
C PRO A 165 -3.66 -24.09 18.01
N LYS A 166 -3.53 -24.12 19.35
CA LYS A 166 -2.37 -23.53 20.04
C LYS A 166 -1.09 -24.31 19.74
N GLN A 167 -1.18 -25.64 19.76
CA GLN A 167 -0.05 -26.52 19.45
C GLN A 167 0.39 -26.35 18.00
N ALA A 168 -0.55 -26.33 17.06
CA ALA A 168 -0.28 -26.10 15.64
C ALA A 168 0.43 -24.76 15.40
N TYR A 169 -0.04 -23.69 16.06
CA TYR A 169 0.62 -22.39 15.99
C TYR A 169 2.05 -22.44 16.53
N ALA A 170 2.26 -23.01 17.72
CA ALA A 170 3.58 -23.12 18.32
C ALA A 170 4.56 -23.93 17.45
N GLN A 171 4.10 -25.04 16.86
CA GLN A 171 4.88 -25.87 15.95
C GLN A 171 5.24 -25.11 14.65
N ALA A 172 4.28 -24.40 14.05
CA ALA A 172 4.50 -23.61 12.84
C ALA A 172 5.54 -22.50 13.10
N MET A 173 5.42 -21.79 14.22
CA MET A 173 6.39 -20.76 14.62
C MET A 173 7.78 -21.34 14.89
N ALA A 174 7.88 -22.50 15.55
CA ALA A 174 9.14 -23.20 15.75
C ALA A 174 9.80 -23.60 14.42
N GLY A 175 9.02 -24.11 13.46
CA GLY A 175 9.50 -24.47 12.12
C GLY A 175 10.02 -23.25 11.34
N TYR A 176 9.28 -22.12 11.38
CA TYR A 176 9.71 -20.88 10.75
C TYR A 176 11.03 -20.34 11.34
N MET A 177 11.15 -20.37 12.68
CA MET A 177 12.39 -19.96 13.36
C MET A 177 13.57 -20.87 12.99
N MET A 178 13.40 -22.20 12.99
CA MET A 178 14.48 -23.12 12.58
C MET A 178 14.92 -22.88 11.14
N LYS A 179 13.98 -22.70 10.21
CA LYS A 179 14.30 -22.45 8.79
C LYS A 179 15.12 -21.18 8.59
N ASN A 180 14.81 -20.11 9.34
CA ASN A 180 15.52 -18.84 9.23
C ASN A 180 16.83 -18.79 10.04
N LEU A 181 16.98 -19.61 11.09
CA LEU A 181 18.20 -19.69 11.90
C LEU A 181 19.24 -20.67 11.33
N LEU A 182 18.80 -21.71 10.60
CA LEU A 182 19.67 -22.76 10.04
C LEU A 182 19.87 -22.64 8.50
N GLY A 183 19.21 -21.69 7.87
CA GLY A 183 19.19 -21.49 6.42
C GLY A 183 19.64 -20.09 5.96
N GLY A 184 20.61 -19.50 6.67
CA GLY A 184 21.36 -18.32 6.24
C GLY A 184 22.76 -18.71 5.77
#